data_AF-A0A1G4KE96-F1
#
_entry.id   AF-A0A1G4KE96-F1
#
_cell.length_a   1.000
_cell.length_b   1.000
_cell.length_c   1.000
_cell.angle_alpha   90.00
_cell.angle_beta   90.00
_cell.angle_gamma   90.00
#
_symmetry.space_group_name_H-M   'P 1'
#
loop_
_entity.id
_entity.type
_entity.pdbx_description
1 polymer ?
#
loop_
_entity_poly.entity_id
_entity_poly.type
_entity_poly.pdbx_seq_one_letter_code
_entity_poly.pdbx_strand_id
1 'polypeptide(L)'
;MLNSQLKYAGERKLINDITLLAEAISNRLVLLSSSDLYFEELGKGKRFTQSTVIYLEDWFISNSSDPYLTKAKAHLLSEKTGLTIKQVRNWVSNRRRKFKRNPIEPSLERLLE
;
A
#
# COMPACT_ATOMS: atom_id res chain seq x y z
N MET A 1 -22.98 54.35 5.22
CA MET A 1 -22.27 53.54 6.23
C MET A 1 -22.40 52.02 6.04
N LEU A 2 -23.51 51.47 5.54
CA LEU A 2 -23.71 50.01 5.38
C LEU A 2 -22.73 49.29 4.42
N ASN A 3 -22.37 49.89 3.28
CA ASN A 3 -21.55 49.23 2.25
C ASN A 3 -20.13 48.89 2.70
N SER A 4 -19.59 49.63 3.67
CA SER A 4 -18.26 49.38 4.23
C SER A 4 -18.25 48.10 5.07
N GLN A 5 -19.28 47.90 5.90
CA GLN A 5 -19.41 46.73 6.78
C GLN A 5 -19.59 45.42 5.98
N LEU A 6 -20.33 45.46 4.86
CA LEU A 6 -20.49 44.31 3.96
C LEU A 6 -19.18 43.95 3.24
N LYS A 7 -18.40 44.95 2.82
CA LYS A 7 -17.06 44.74 2.23
C LYS A 7 -16.11 44.09 3.24
N TYR A 8 -16.07 44.61 4.48
CA TYR A 8 -15.29 44.03 5.58
C TYR A 8 -15.74 42.63 5.98
N ALA A 9 -17.02 42.29 5.79
CA ALA A 9 -17.52 40.93 6.02
C ALA A 9 -17.06 39.95 4.94
N GLY A 10 -17.08 40.38 3.67
CA GLY A 10 -16.56 39.58 2.54
C GLY A 10 -15.04 39.36 2.61
N GLU A 11 -14.28 40.40 2.95
CA GLU A 11 -12.82 40.32 3.15
C GLU A 11 -12.47 39.40 4.33
N ARG A 12 -13.20 39.50 5.45
CA ARG A 12 -13.01 38.58 6.60
C ARG A 12 -13.33 37.13 6.25
N LYS A 13 -14.39 36.88 5.46
CA LYS A 13 -14.72 35.54 4.99
C LYS A 13 -13.59 34.96 4.13
N LEU A 14 -13.08 35.74 3.17
CA LEU A 14 -11.97 35.31 2.31
C LEU A 14 -10.70 35.01 3.11
N ILE A 15 -10.37 35.84 4.11
CA ILE A 15 -9.20 35.63 4.99
C ILE A 15 -9.37 34.34 5.80
N ASN A 16 -10.56 34.08 6.33
CA ASN A 16 -10.85 32.84 7.06
C ASN A 16 -10.74 31.61 6.14
N ASP A 17 -11.26 31.69 4.91
CA ASP A 17 -11.20 30.60 3.94
C ASP A 17 -9.74 30.29 3.53
N ILE A 18 -8.91 31.34 3.33
CA ILE A 18 -7.48 31.20 3.06
C ILE A 18 -6.76 30.57 4.24
N THR A 19 -7.08 31.00 5.47
CA THR A 19 -6.44 30.47 6.69
C THR A 19 -6.79 29.00 6.89
N LEU A 20 -8.06 28.62 6.68
CA LEU A 20 -8.54 27.24 6.76
C LEU A 20 -7.90 26.34 5.68
N LEU A 21 -7.74 26.85 4.46
CA LEU A 21 -7.05 26.15 3.38
C LEU A 21 -5.56 25.98 3.69
N ALA A 22 -4.90 27.01 4.22
CA ALA A 22 -3.49 26.95 4.62
C ALA A 22 -3.28 25.93 5.75
N GLU A 23 -4.18 25.87 6.73
CA GLU A 23 -4.16 24.89 7.80
C GLU A 23 -4.41 23.46 7.26
N ALA A 24 -5.38 23.27 6.36
CA ALA A 24 -5.64 21.98 5.73
C ALA A 24 -4.46 21.49 4.88
N ILE A 25 -3.79 22.39 4.14
CA ILE A 25 -2.59 22.08 3.36
C ILE A 25 -1.42 21.76 4.28
N SER A 26 -1.21 22.54 5.35
CA SER A 26 -0.17 22.31 6.34
C SER A 26 -0.33 20.93 6.99
N ASN A 27 -1.55 20.61 7.45
CA ASN A 27 -1.88 19.29 7.98
C ASN A 27 -1.60 18.20 6.94
N ARG A 28 -2.02 18.39 5.68
CA ARG A 28 -1.75 17.40 4.62
C ARG A 28 -0.26 17.24 4.31
N LEU A 29 0.55 18.30 4.39
CA LEU A 29 2.00 18.25 4.18
C LEU A 29 2.72 17.59 5.36
N VAL A 30 2.28 17.84 6.59
CA VAL A 30 2.75 17.14 7.80
C VAL A 30 2.47 15.63 7.70
N LEU A 31 1.35 15.25 7.09
CA LEU A 31 0.98 13.86 6.82
C LEU A 31 1.79 13.23 5.67
N LEU A 32 2.20 14.02 4.67
CA LEU A 32 3.11 13.56 3.61
C LEU A 32 4.57 13.45 4.06
N SER A 33 4.96 14.20 5.09
CA SER A 33 6.28 14.14 5.75
C SER A 33 6.44 12.87 6.61
N SER A 34 5.35 12.43 7.24
CA SER A 34 5.34 11.24 8.11
C SER A 34 4.98 9.96 7.33
N SER A 35 5.90 9.54 6.45
CA SER A 35 5.81 8.34 5.59
C SER A 35 5.29 7.07 6.29
N ASP A 36 5.49 6.91 7.59
CA ASP A 36 5.26 5.64 8.27
C ASP A 36 3.92 5.52 9.02
N LEU A 37 3.18 6.62 9.24
CA LEU A 37 1.96 6.61 10.08
C LEU A 37 0.64 6.73 9.29
N TYR A 38 0.65 7.11 8.02
CA TYR A 38 -0.57 7.27 7.22
C TYR A 38 -1.19 5.95 6.72
N PHE A 39 -0.52 4.82 6.91
CA PHE A 39 -1.02 3.51 6.49
C PHE A 39 -1.95 2.83 7.52
N GLU A 40 -2.00 3.31 8.76
CA GLU A 40 -2.74 2.59 9.82
C GLU A 40 -4.26 2.82 9.77
N GLU A 41 -4.73 4.01 9.37
CA GLU A 41 -6.17 4.33 9.36
C GLU A 41 -6.91 3.80 8.10
N LEU A 42 -6.17 3.48 7.02
CA LEU A 42 -6.62 2.65 5.90
C LEU A 42 -6.44 1.13 6.18
N GLY A 43 -5.99 0.78 7.39
CA GLY A 43 -5.52 -0.54 7.82
C GLY A 43 -6.58 -1.63 8.01
N LYS A 44 -7.84 -1.42 7.62
CA LYS A 44 -8.72 -2.56 7.27
C LYS A 44 -8.27 -3.07 5.90
N GLY A 45 -7.23 -3.92 5.92
CA GLY A 45 -6.42 -4.30 4.77
C GLY A 45 -7.23 -4.57 3.51
N LYS A 46 -7.20 -3.63 2.57
CA LYS A 46 -7.75 -3.82 1.23
C LYS A 46 -7.04 -5.04 0.63
N ARG A 47 -7.81 -6.04 0.20
CA ARG A 47 -7.26 -7.22 -0.49
C ARG A 47 -6.44 -6.74 -1.69
N PHE A 48 -5.31 -7.41 -1.94
CA PHE A 48 -4.55 -7.16 -3.16
C PHE A 48 -5.43 -7.46 -4.37
N THR A 49 -5.25 -6.70 -5.44
CA THR A 49 -5.97 -6.92 -6.69
C THR A 49 -5.58 -8.29 -7.26
N GLN A 50 -6.47 -8.86 -8.07
CA GLN A 50 -6.20 -10.15 -8.70
C GLN A 50 -4.93 -10.12 -9.56
N SER A 51 -4.70 -9.03 -10.31
CA SER A 51 -3.49 -8.86 -11.12
C SER A 51 -2.21 -8.86 -10.29
N THR A 52 -2.22 -8.15 -9.15
CA THR A 52 -1.09 -8.14 -8.21
C THR A 52 -0.85 -9.54 -7.64
N VAL A 53 -1.90 -10.27 -7.27
CA VAL A 53 -1.77 -11.64 -6.75
C VAL A 53 -1.18 -12.57 -7.81
N ILE A 54 -1.69 -12.53 -9.05
CA ILE A 54 -1.18 -13.34 -10.17
C ILE A 54 0.32 -13.09 -10.37
N TYR A 55 0.73 -11.82 -10.46
CA TYR A 55 2.13 -11.48 -10.68
C TYR A 55 3.05 -11.98 -9.56
N LEU A 56 2.60 -11.91 -8.31
CA LEU A 56 3.35 -12.42 -7.15
C LEU A 56 3.40 -13.95 -7.11
N GLU A 57 2.32 -14.64 -7.51
CA GLU A 57 2.28 -16.10 -7.63
C GLU A 57 3.20 -16.59 -8.75
N ASP A 58 3.19 -15.96 -9.92
CA ASP A 58 4.07 -16.30 -11.04
C ASP A 58 5.55 -16.23 -10.63
N TRP A 59 5.91 -15.16 -9.92
CA TRP A 59 7.24 -15.04 -9.34
C TRP A 59 7.53 -16.16 -8.33
N PHE A 60 6.59 -16.46 -7.42
CA PHE A 60 6.77 -17.48 -6.40
C PHE A 60 6.98 -18.87 -6.99
N ILE A 61 6.17 -19.26 -7.98
CA ILE A 61 6.25 -20.56 -8.65
C ILE A 61 7.57 -20.68 -9.41
N SER A 62 7.96 -19.62 -10.12
CA SER A 62 9.23 -19.55 -10.87
C SER A 62 10.48 -19.64 -9.96
N ASN A 63 10.32 -19.35 -8.66
CA ASN A 63 11.39 -19.43 -7.65
C ASN A 63 11.06 -20.46 -6.56
N SER A 64 10.29 -21.51 -6.90
CA SER A 64 9.80 -22.50 -5.93
C SER A 64 10.91 -23.29 -5.24
N SER A 65 12.08 -23.42 -5.86
CA SER A 65 13.26 -24.06 -5.26
C SER A 65 13.87 -23.25 -4.12
N ASP A 66 13.92 -21.92 -4.25
CA ASP A 66 14.44 -21.00 -3.24
C ASP A 66 13.60 -19.70 -3.18
N PRO A 67 12.39 -19.72 -2.56
CA PRO A 67 11.44 -18.62 -2.60
C PRO A 67 11.76 -17.50 -1.59
N TYR A 68 13.02 -17.07 -1.54
CA TYR A 68 13.51 -16.02 -0.66
C TYR A 68 13.90 -14.78 -1.46
N LEU A 69 13.40 -13.62 -1.03
CA LEU A 69 13.64 -12.37 -1.73
C LEU A 69 15.02 -11.80 -1.41
N THR A 70 15.78 -11.47 -2.44
CA THR A 70 16.90 -10.52 -2.32
C THR A 70 16.35 -9.08 -2.26
N LYS A 71 17.18 -8.13 -1.82
CA LYS A 71 16.82 -6.70 -1.81
C LYS A 71 16.37 -6.23 -3.19
N ALA A 72 17.15 -6.54 -4.24
CA ALA A 72 16.85 -6.16 -5.61
C ALA A 72 15.51 -6.74 -6.10
N LYS A 73 15.23 -8.02 -5.82
CA LYS A 73 13.97 -8.65 -6.22
C LYS A 73 12.77 -8.06 -5.48
N ALA A 74 12.91 -7.73 -4.19
CA ALA A 74 11.85 -7.09 -3.44
C ALA A 74 11.49 -5.70 -4.00
N HIS A 75 12.49 -4.92 -4.44
CA HIS A 75 12.26 -3.64 -5.12
C HIS A 75 11.57 -3.83 -6.48
N LEU A 76 12.04 -4.77 -7.30
CA LEU A 76 11.44 -5.04 -8.61
C LEU A 76 9.95 -5.42 -8.50
N LEU A 77 9.61 -6.31 -7.55
CA LEU A 77 8.22 -6.70 -7.31
C LEU A 77 7.38 -5.53 -6.79
N SER A 78 7.96 -4.70 -5.92
CA SER A 78 7.31 -3.49 -5.40
C SER A 78 6.95 -2.51 -6.53
N GLU A 79 7.89 -2.23 -7.42
CA GLU A 79 7.67 -1.36 -8.59
C GLU A 79 6.57 -1.89 -9.52
N LYS A 80 6.57 -3.21 -9.80
CA LYS A 80 5.61 -3.82 -10.71
C LYS A 80 4.21 -3.95 -10.14
N THR A 81 4.08 -4.09 -8.82
CA THR A 81 2.79 -4.33 -8.17
C THR A 81 2.19 -3.09 -7.52
N GLY A 82 2.96 -2.02 -7.38
CA GLY A 82 2.58 -0.83 -6.61
C GLY A 82 2.50 -1.07 -5.09
N LEU A 83 2.89 -2.26 -4.61
CA LEU A 83 2.93 -2.58 -3.19
C LEU A 83 4.20 -2.02 -2.55
N THR A 84 4.14 -1.73 -1.26
CA THR A 84 5.35 -1.41 -0.51
C THR A 84 6.26 -2.64 -0.39
N ILE A 85 7.56 -2.42 -0.24
CA ILE A 85 8.54 -3.50 -0.06
C ILE A 85 8.18 -4.38 1.16
N LYS A 86 7.64 -3.79 2.23
CA LYS A 86 7.17 -4.51 3.42
C LYS A 86 6.00 -5.44 3.08
N GLN A 87 5.02 -4.96 2.31
CA GLN A 87 3.89 -5.79 1.85
C GLN A 87 4.35 -6.95 0.97
N VAL A 88 5.29 -6.72 0.04
CA VAL A 88 5.88 -7.77 -0.80
C VAL A 88 6.58 -8.83 0.05
N ARG A 89 7.45 -8.42 0.99
CA ARG A 89 8.15 -9.34 1.89
C ARG A 89 7.17 -10.17 2.74
N ASN A 90 6.15 -9.51 3.27
CA ASN A 90 5.12 -10.18 4.07
C ASN A 90 4.32 -11.18 3.23
N TRP A 91 3.95 -10.81 2.01
CA TRP A 91 3.24 -11.70 1.10
C TRP A 91 4.06 -12.95 0.80
N VAL A 92 5.34 -12.81 0.43
CA VAL A 92 6.20 -13.97 0.13
C VAL A 92 6.42 -14.84 1.39
N SER A 93 6.62 -14.23 2.56
CA SER A 93 6.72 -14.96 3.84
C SER A 93 5.46 -15.76 4.17
N ASN A 94 4.28 -15.15 3.99
CA ASN A 94 2.99 -15.81 4.16
C ASN A 94 2.81 -16.94 3.15
N ARG A 95 3.19 -16.70 1.89
CA ARG A 95 3.04 -17.66 0.79
C ARG A 95 3.92 -18.90 0.98
N ARG A 96 5.17 -18.74 1.44
CA ARG A 96 6.03 -19.87 1.85
C ARG A 96 5.38 -20.70 2.95
N ARG A 97 4.85 -20.05 3.99
CA ARG A 97 4.15 -20.74 5.09
C ARG A 97 2.93 -21.51 4.60
N LYS A 98 2.15 -20.94 3.67
CA LYS A 98 1.00 -21.63 3.06
C LYS A 98 1.43 -22.81 2.19
N PHE A 99 2.48 -22.64 1.38
CA PHE A 99 3.05 -23.71 0.55
C PHE A 99 3.48 -24.92 1.40
N LYS A 100 4.19 -24.68 2.50
CA LYS A 100 4.62 -25.74 3.43
C LYS A 100 3.44 -26.46 4.11
N ARG A 101 2.32 -25.76 4.34
CA ARG A 101 1.14 -26.32 5.02
C ARG A 101 0.25 -27.17 4.11
N ASN A 102 0.35 -26.99 2.79
CA ASN A 102 -0.39 -27.75 1.80
C ASN A 102 0.61 -28.51 0.91
N PRO A 103 1.35 -29.50 1.45
CA PRO A 103 2.06 -30.43 0.60
C PRO A 103 1.04 -31.13 -0.32
N ILE A 104 1.45 -31.41 -1.56
CA ILE A 104 0.69 -32.32 -2.42
C ILE A 104 0.52 -33.61 -1.63
N GLU A 105 -0.70 -34.14 -1.61
CA GLU A 105 -0.97 -35.38 -0.87
C GLU A 105 -0.01 -36.46 -1.43
N PRO A 106 0.79 -37.14 -0.58
CA PRO A 106 1.86 -38.01 -1.06
C PRO A 106 1.39 -39.13 -2.00
N SER A 107 0.13 -39.58 -1.92
CA SER A 107 -0.42 -40.54 -2.86
C SER A 107 -0.65 -39.96 -4.27
N LEU A 108 -0.84 -38.65 -4.42
CA LEU A 108 -0.93 -37.95 -5.69
C LEU A 108 0.43 -37.69 -6.37
N GLU A 109 1.55 -37.81 -5.64
CA GLU A 109 2.89 -37.67 -6.25
C GLU A 109 3.12 -38.74 -7.33
N ARG A 110 2.54 -39.93 -7.15
CA ARG A 110 2.59 -41.04 -8.12
C ARG A 110 1.84 -40.79 -9.44
N LEU A 111 1.04 -39.72 -9.52
CA LEU A 111 0.33 -39.34 -10.75
C LEU A 111 1.12 -38.34 -11.61
N LEU A 112 2.28 -37.88 -11.12
CA LEU A 112 3.18 -36.96 -11.81
C LEU A 112 4.43 -37.66 -12.36
N GLU A 113 4.54 -38.99 -12.19
CA GLU A 113 5.48 -39.88 -12.89
C GLU A 113 4.94 -40.29 -14.27
#